data_AF-A0A7J9HS87-F1
#
_entry.id   AF-A0A7J9HS87-F1
#
_cell.length_a   1.000
_cell.length_b   1.000
_cell.length_c   1.000
_cell.angle_alpha   90.00
_cell.angle_beta   90.00
_cell.angle_gamma   90.00
#
_symmetry.space_group_name_H-M   'P 1'
#
loop_
_entity.id
_entity.type
_entity.pdbx_description
1 polymer ?
#
loop_
_entity_poly.entity_id
_entity_poly.type
_entity_poly.pdbx_seq_one_letter_code
_entity_poly.pdbx_strand_id
1 'polypeptide(L)' 'MAGELVEFEESIIGIALNLESNNVGVVLMDDGLMILRGKFCKSNRKSCLDTSE' A
#
# COMPACT_ATOMS: atom_id res chain seq x y z
N MET A 1 -6.80 -8.38 -0.02
CA MET A 1 -6.76 -9.60 -0.89
C MET A 1 -5.58 -9.44 -1.85
N ALA A 2 -4.99 -10.52 -2.37
CA ALA A 2 -3.91 -10.41 -3.35
C ALA A 2 -4.52 -9.92 -4.68
N GLY A 3 -3.87 -8.98 -5.35
CA GLY A 3 -4.38 -8.28 -6.54
C GLY A 3 -5.33 -7.11 -6.23
N GLU A 4 -5.37 -6.62 -5.00
CA GLU A 4 -6.18 -5.45 -4.64
C GLU A 4 -5.44 -4.14 -4.90
N LEU A 5 -6.17 -3.12 -5.35
CA LEU A 5 -5.64 -1.76 -5.49
C LEU A 5 -5.55 -1.08 -4.13
N VAL A 6 -4.38 -0.52 -3.87
CA VAL A 6 -4.07 0.28 -2.69
C VAL A 6 -3.70 1.68 -3.18
N GLU A 7 -4.42 2.67 -2.70
CA GLU A 7 -4.18 4.07 -2.97
C GLU A 7 -3.46 4.68 -1.77
N PHE A 8 -2.35 5.34 -2.03
CA PHE A 8 -1.55 6.05 -1.03
C PHE A 8 -1.82 7.56 -1.11
N GLU A 9 -1.25 8.31 -0.17
CA GLU A 9 -1.23 9.76 -0.28
C GLU A 9 -0.57 10.21 -1.60
N GLU A 10 -0.95 11.40 -2.06
CA GLU A 10 -0.46 12.00 -3.31
C GLU A 10 -0.84 11.26 -4.61
N SER A 11 -1.93 10.48 -4.59
CA SER A 11 -2.48 9.76 -5.76
C SER A 11 -1.59 8.63 -6.27
N ILE A 12 -0.68 8.12 -5.44
CA ILE A 12 0.15 6.97 -5.78
C ILE A 12 -0.69 5.70 -5.69
N ILE A 13 -0.65 4.88 -6.74
CA ILE A 13 -1.41 3.63 -6.82
C ILE A 13 -0.44 2.45 -6.74
N GLY A 14 -0.81 1.45 -5.95
CA GLY A 14 -0.11 0.18 -5.84
C GLY A 14 -1.03 -1.02 -5.89
N ILE A 15 -0.45 -2.19 -6.17
CA ILE A 15 -1.14 -3.48 -6.16
C ILE A 15 -0.59 -4.33 -5.01
N ALA A 16 -1.46 -4.77 -4.11
CA ALA A 16 -1.11 -5.71 -3.05
C ALA A 16 -0.84 -7.10 -3.65
N LEU A 17 0.40 -7.57 -3.64
CA LEU A 17 0.80 -8.88 -4.18
C LEU A 17 1.07 -9.90 -3.09
N ASN A 18 1.69 -9.51 -1.98
CA ASN A 18 1.94 -10.39 -0.84
C ASN A 18 0.93 -10.12 0.27
N LEU A 19 0.35 -11.17 0.84
CA LEU A 19 -0.56 -11.07 1.98
C LEU A 19 -0.09 -12.02 3.07
N GLU A 20 0.57 -11.47 4.06
CA GLU A 20 0.80 -12.18 5.31
C GLU A 20 -0.21 -11.69 6.35
N SER A 21 -0.36 -12.43 7.44
CA SER A 21 -1.30 -12.06 8.51
C SER A 21 -1.02 -10.69 9.13
N ASN A 22 0.23 -10.23 9.03
CA ASN A 22 0.74 -9.02 9.70
C ASN A 22 1.37 -8.00 8.74
N ASN A 23 1.63 -8.37 7.48
CA ASN A 23 2.18 -7.46 6.48
C ASN A 23 1.49 -7.66 5.13
N VAL A 24 1.56 -6.64 4.29
CA VAL A 24 1.09 -6.70 2.92
C VAL A 24 2.19 -6.12 2.04
N GLY A 25 2.69 -6.93 1.11
CA GLY A 25 3.63 -6.46 0.11
C GLY A 25 2.88 -5.79 -1.03
N VAL A 26 3.16 -4.51 -1.27
CA VAL A 26 2.53 -3.72 -2.33
C VAL A 26 3.59 -3.35 -3.36
N VAL A 27 3.27 -3.55 -4.63
CA VAL A 27 4.09 -3.03 -5.74
C VAL A 27 3.48 -1.73 -6.20
N LEU A 28 4.29 -0.67 -6.17
CA LEU A 28 3.90 0.67 -6.60
C LEU A 28 4.05 0.77 -8.12
N MET A 29 3.10 1.44 -8.77
CA MET A 29 3.21 1.77 -10.19
C MET A 29 4.04 3.05 -10.42
N ASP A 30 4.31 3.81 -9.36
CA ASP A 30 5.04 5.08 -9.38
C ASP A 30 6.38 4.93 -8.62
N ASP A 31 7.23 5.96 -8.68
CA ASP A 31 8.59 5.97 -8.13
C ASP A 31 8.66 5.81 -6.60
N GLY A 32 7.53 5.92 -5.90
CA GLY A 32 7.43 5.65 -4.46
C GLY A 32 8.22 6.62 -3.57
N LEU A 33 8.85 7.64 -4.16
CA LEU A 33 9.73 8.60 -3.47
C LEU A 33 9.03 9.42 -2.38
N MET A 34 7.71 9.60 -2.50
CA MET A 34 6.90 10.40 -1.57
C MET A 34 6.21 9.55 -0.49
N ILE A 35 6.41 8.23 -0.48
CA ILE A 35 5.78 7.37 0.50
C ILE A 35 6.63 7.35 1.77
N LEU A 36 6.01 7.80 2.87
CA LEU A 36 6.64 7.84 4.17
C LEU A 36 6.00 6.80 5.09
N ARG A 37 6.82 6.22 5.97
CA ARG A 37 6.36 5.27 6.98
C ARG A 37 5.32 5.91 7.92
N GLY A 38 4.30 5.14 8.29
CA GLY A 38 3.22 5.59 9.16
C GLY A 38 2.16 6.45 8.47
N LYS A 39 2.25 6.63 7.15
CA LYS A 39 1.19 7.24 6.35
C LYS A 39 0.03 6.28 6.18
N PHE A 40 -1.17 6.85 6.07
CA PHE A 40 -2.37 6.06 5.81
C PHE A 40 -2.45 5.74 4.32
N CYS A 41 -2.76 4.49 4.04
CA CYS A 41 -3.13 4.03 2.71
C CYS A 41 -4.56 3.48 2.74
N LYS A 42 -5.24 3.59 1.61
CA LYS A 42 -6.62 3.20 1.46
C LYS A 42 -6.69 2.10 0.44
N SER A 43 -7.01 0.89 0.88
CA SER A 43 -7.40 -0.17 -0.02
C SER A 43 -8.91 -0.08 -0.28
N ASN A 44 -9.33 -0.67 -1.39
CA ASN A 44 -10.73 -0.72 -1.79
C ASN A 44 -11.66 -1.36 -0.73
N ARG A 45 -11.11 -2.18 0.19
CA ARG A 45 -11.85 -2.81 1.29
C ARG A 45 -11.42 -2.42 2.70
N LYS A 46 -10.21 -1.90 2.92
CA LYS A 46 -9.71 -1.55 4.27
C LYS A 46 -8.76 -0.35 4.25
N SER A 47 -8.80 0.46 5.32
CA SER A 47 -7.73 1.41 5.62
C SER A 47 -6.53 0.67 6.20
N CYS A 48 -5.35 0.88 5.64
CA CYS A 48 -4.09 0.29 6.06
C CYS A 48 -3.12 1.41 6.46
N LEU A 49 -2.12 1.06 7.27
CA LEU A 49 -1.01 1.94 7.62
C LEU A 49 0.22 1.41 6.90
N ASP A 50 0.98 2.30 6.26
CA ASP A 50 2.25 1.92 5.69
C ASP A 50 3.25 1.63 6.82
N THR A 51 3.69 0.37 6.89
CA THR A 51 4.71 -0.10 7.81
C THR A 51 5.86 -0.73 7.03
N SER A 52 6.32 -0.05 5.99
CA SER A 52 7.59 -0.41 5.36
C SER A 52 8.70 -0.37 6.43
N GLU A 53 9.41 -1.48 6.62
CA GLU A 53 10.63 -1.56 7.44
C GLU A 53 11.84 -1.09 6.65
#